data_AF-A0A6G0TGP6-F1
#
_entry.id   AF-A0A6G0TGP6-F1
#
_cell.length_a   1.000
_cell.length_b   1.000
_cell.length_c   1.000
_cell.angle_alpha   90.00
_cell.angle_beta   90.00
_cell.angle_gamma   90.00
#
_symmetry.space_group_name_H-M   'P 1'
#
loop_
_entity.id
_entity.type
_entity.pdbx_description
1 polymer ?
#
loop_
_entity_poly.entity_id
_entity_poly.type
_entity_poly.pdbx_seq_one_letter_code
_entity_poly.pdbx_strand_id
1 'polypeptide(L)'
;MVEEHNTDNLNELHRVISEHPSNEKDTVIKYERLLGQLAPLRAFGDLRYKWSREMLIEHIVPKLGENAIPPFYYTPPYLTAKPQVAHHHLQPRDKFLILATDGLWDFMSPLQVVRLVGEHMSGKVTLTPLKLPRKNMKLSDINNLLLQRRDSLKRKPVDANACTHLIRNALGGSEYGVEHAKLSQLLNLPKNISRSFRDDITITIVYFNTEYLRHPQA
;
A
#
# COMPACT_ATOMS: atom_id res chain seq x y z
N MET A 1 5.35 -6.47 -5.28
CA MET A 1 5.61 -6.34 -6.73
C MET A 1 6.64 -5.27 -7.00
N VAL A 2 6.63 -4.17 -6.25
CA VAL A 2 7.69 -3.17 -6.22
C VAL A 2 8.20 -3.04 -4.80
N GLU A 3 9.43 -2.56 -4.66
CA GLU A 3 10.03 -2.24 -3.36
C GLU A 3 9.68 -0.80 -2.97
N GLU A 4 9.69 -0.52 -1.68
CA GLU A 4 9.51 0.84 -1.18
C GLU A 4 10.74 1.69 -1.55
N HIS A 5 10.50 2.96 -1.86
CA HIS A 5 11.57 3.92 -2.18
C HIS A 5 11.85 4.79 -0.96
N ASN A 6 12.29 4.17 0.12
CA ASN A 6 12.72 4.81 1.37
C ASN A 6 14.14 4.31 1.73
N THR A 7 14.64 4.68 2.91
CA THR A 7 15.99 4.31 3.35
C THR A 7 16.15 2.84 3.74
N ASP A 8 15.05 2.11 3.96
CA ASP A 8 15.08 0.67 4.23
C ASP A 8 15.44 -0.14 2.98
N ASN A 9 15.18 0.43 1.80
CA ASN A 9 15.64 -0.12 0.53
C ASN A 9 17.10 0.27 0.26
N LEU A 10 18.02 -0.66 0.55
CA LEU A 10 19.46 -0.46 0.34
C LEU A 10 19.83 -0.15 -1.12
N ASN A 11 19.10 -0.70 -2.10
CA ASN A 11 19.36 -0.39 -3.51
C ASN A 11 18.99 1.06 -3.83
N GLU A 12 17.89 1.54 -3.28
CA GLU A 12 17.46 2.93 -3.43
C GLU A 12 18.39 3.90 -2.69
N LEU A 13 18.81 3.52 -1.49
CA LEU A 13 19.79 4.26 -0.71
C LEU A 13 21.12 4.41 -1.47
N HIS A 14 21.64 3.31 -2.00
CA HIS A 14 22.87 3.32 -2.80
C HIS A 14 22.73 4.14 -4.08
N ARG A 15 21.58 4.04 -4.76
CA ARG A 15 21.30 4.86 -5.95
C ARG A 15 21.41 6.34 -5.60
N VAL A 16 20.65 6.78 -4.61
CA VAL A 16 20.61 8.20 -4.21
C VAL A 16 22.01 8.69 -3.82
N ILE A 17 22.76 7.93 -3.02
CA ILE A 17 24.13 8.32 -2.64
C ILE A 17 25.05 8.42 -3.87
N SER A 18 24.94 7.48 -4.82
CA SER A 18 25.82 7.44 -6.02
C SER A 18 25.54 8.52 -7.06
N GLU A 19 24.38 9.17 -6.99
CA GLU A 19 24.00 10.28 -7.88
C GLU A 19 24.68 11.60 -7.50
N HIS A 20 25.31 11.66 -6.32
CA HIS A 20 25.99 12.84 -5.80
C HIS A 20 27.49 12.59 -5.54
N PRO A 21 28.32 13.65 -5.53
CA PRO A 21 29.73 13.55 -5.19
C PRO A 21 29.99 12.93 -3.80
N SER A 22 31.13 12.23 -3.67
CA SER A 22 31.48 11.47 -2.45
C SER A 22 31.53 12.31 -1.16
N ASN A 23 31.80 13.62 -1.25
CA ASN A 23 31.81 14.53 -0.10
C ASN A 23 30.40 14.84 0.43
N GLU A 24 29.35 14.52 -0.31
CA GLU A 24 27.96 14.71 0.13
C GLU A 24 27.34 13.45 0.76
N LYS A 25 28.04 12.31 0.76
CA LYS A 25 27.53 11.00 1.21
C LYS A 25 26.85 11.04 2.59
N ASP A 26 27.40 11.81 3.52
CA ASP A 26 26.89 11.94 4.90
C ASP A 26 25.79 13.00 5.06
N THR A 27 25.45 13.70 3.98
CA THR A 27 24.46 14.79 3.97
C THR A 27 23.25 14.50 3.09
N VAL A 28 23.42 13.72 2.01
CA VAL A 28 22.35 13.34 1.09
C VAL A 28 21.23 12.59 1.82
N ILE A 29 21.60 11.67 2.71
CA ILE A 29 20.68 10.98 3.62
C ILE A 29 21.11 11.25 5.05
N LYS A 30 20.21 11.82 5.85
CA LYS A 30 20.44 12.12 7.27
C LYS A 30 19.19 11.79 8.05
N TYR A 31 19.32 11.22 9.24
CA TYR A 31 18.17 10.81 10.07
C TYR A 31 17.15 9.97 9.26
N GLU A 32 17.66 9.04 8.45
CA GLU A 32 16.84 8.15 7.59
C GLU A 32 15.95 8.91 6.58
N ARG A 33 16.34 10.13 6.21
CA ARG A 33 15.57 11.02 5.34
C ARG A 33 16.47 11.72 4.33
N LEU A 34 15.95 11.95 3.13
CA LEU A 34 16.57 12.77 2.10
C LEU A 34 16.81 14.18 2.64
N LEU A 35 18.08 14.60 2.65
CA LEU A 35 18.57 15.85 3.24
C LEU A 35 18.10 16.09 4.68
N GLY A 36 17.82 15.02 5.44
CA GLY A 36 17.28 15.12 6.80
C GLY A 36 15.80 15.50 6.89
N GLN A 37 15.08 15.59 5.77
CA GLN A 37 13.75 16.21 5.71
C GLN A 37 12.66 15.35 5.07
N LEU A 38 12.94 14.56 4.04
CA LEU A 38 11.90 13.82 3.30
C LEU A 38 12.11 12.31 3.41
N ALA A 39 11.09 11.57 3.86
CA ALA A 39 11.15 10.12 3.98
C ALA A 39 11.15 9.38 2.61
N PRO A 40 10.23 9.68 1.67
CA PRO A 40 10.30 9.06 0.34
C PRO A 40 11.47 9.60 -0.48
N LEU A 41 12.20 8.69 -1.11
CA LEU A 41 13.34 8.97 -2.00
C LEU A 41 12.93 9.16 -3.46
N ARG A 42 11.64 9.00 -3.77
CA ARG A 42 11.02 9.35 -5.04
C ARG A 42 9.63 9.94 -4.82
N ALA A 43 9.33 11.06 -5.45
CA ALA A 43 7.99 11.66 -5.40
C ALA A 43 7.74 12.61 -6.59
N PHE A 44 6.47 12.81 -6.93
CA PHE A 44 6.05 13.94 -7.76
C PHE A 44 6.06 15.24 -6.94
N GLY A 45 6.06 16.40 -7.61
CA GLY A 45 6.10 17.69 -6.90
C GLY A 45 7.44 17.90 -6.19
N ASP A 46 7.40 18.38 -4.95
CA ASP A 46 8.58 18.52 -4.08
C ASP A 46 9.77 19.23 -4.77
N LEU A 47 9.43 20.33 -5.47
CA LEU A 47 10.32 21.07 -6.36
C LEU A 47 11.58 21.56 -5.65
N ARG A 48 11.49 21.83 -4.34
CA ARG A 48 12.62 22.23 -3.48
C ARG A 48 13.75 21.20 -3.39
N TYR A 49 13.51 19.96 -3.80
CA TYR A 49 14.53 18.90 -3.87
C TYR A 49 15.00 18.63 -5.31
N LYS A 50 14.49 19.36 -6.30
CA LYS A 50 14.72 19.12 -7.74
C LYS A 50 15.30 20.31 -8.48
N TRP A 51 14.84 21.51 -8.16
CA TRP A 51 15.21 22.72 -8.87
C TRP A 51 16.59 23.22 -8.46
N SER A 52 17.25 23.97 -9.35
CA SER A 52 18.50 24.64 -9.01
C SER A 52 18.29 25.66 -7.91
N ARG A 53 19.37 25.99 -7.19
CA ARG A 53 19.33 26.98 -6.11
C ARG A 53 18.81 28.33 -6.61
N GLU A 54 19.19 28.73 -7.81
CA GLU A 54 18.79 29.99 -8.44
C GLU A 54 17.28 30.02 -8.68
N MET A 55 16.72 28.92 -9.24
CA MET A 55 15.28 28.81 -9.44
C MET A 55 14.50 28.84 -8.12
N LEU A 56 15.04 28.24 -7.05
CA LEU A 56 14.41 28.30 -5.73
C LEU A 56 14.43 29.72 -5.15
N ILE A 57 15.57 30.43 -5.26
CA ILE A 57 15.70 31.82 -4.81
C ILE A 57 14.73 32.74 -5.55
N GLU A 58 14.57 32.54 -6.86
CA GLU A 58 13.70 33.38 -7.67
C GLU A 58 12.20 33.09 -7.45
N HIS A 59 11.80 31.82 -7.36
CA HIS A 59 10.38 31.44 -7.44
C HIS A 59 9.75 30.98 -6.13
N ILE A 60 10.55 30.45 -5.19
CA ILE A 60 10.06 29.77 -3.98
C ILE A 60 10.39 30.56 -2.72
N VAL A 61 11.63 31.04 -2.58
CA VAL A 61 12.07 31.84 -1.42
C VAL A 61 11.20 33.07 -1.17
N PRO A 62 10.72 33.83 -2.18
CA PRO A 62 9.85 34.99 -1.93
C PRO A 62 8.49 34.62 -1.31
N LYS A 63 8.07 33.35 -1.43
CA LYS A 63 6.77 32.86 -0.93
C LYS A 63 6.88 32.13 0.40
N LEU A 64 7.99 31.42 0.63
CA LEU A 64 8.16 30.50 1.76
C LEU A 64 9.35 30.84 2.67
N GLY A 65 10.13 31.87 2.32
CA GLY A 65 11.33 32.31 3.03
C GLY A 65 12.57 31.47 2.72
N GLU A 66 13.70 31.86 3.30
CA GLU A 66 15.03 31.22 3.08
C GLU A 66 15.04 29.73 3.43
N ASN A 67 14.23 29.32 4.41
CA ASN A 67 14.07 27.92 4.81
C ASN A 67 13.45 27.03 3.72
N ALA A 68 13.06 27.60 2.57
CA ALA A 68 12.64 26.84 1.39
C ALA A 68 13.79 26.10 0.70
N ILE A 69 15.04 26.54 0.88
CA ILE A 69 16.21 25.81 0.38
C ILE A 69 16.57 24.73 1.40
N PRO A 70 16.60 23.44 1.03
CA PRO A 70 17.02 22.38 1.95
C PRO A 70 18.45 22.61 2.49
N PRO A 71 18.80 22.03 3.65
CA PRO A 71 20.17 22.02 4.13
C PRO A 71 21.05 21.18 3.19
N PHE A 72 22.35 21.51 3.12
CA PHE A 72 23.33 20.77 2.32
C PHE A 72 22.97 20.65 0.83
N TYR A 73 22.30 21.66 0.28
CA TYR A 73 21.79 21.67 -1.10
C TYR A 73 22.86 22.14 -2.11
N TYR A 74 23.76 21.23 -2.47
CA TYR A 74 24.95 21.51 -3.28
C TYR A 74 24.79 21.09 -4.75
N THR A 75 24.32 19.87 -5.02
CA THR A 75 24.22 19.27 -6.36
C THR A 75 22.80 18.78 -6.68
N PRO A 76 21.79 19.68 -6.74
CA PRO A 76 20.46 19.28 -7.19
C PRO A 76 20.48 18.76 -8.64
N PRO A 77 19.54 17.87 -9.02
CA PRO A 77 18.40 17.37 -8.24
C PRO A 77 18.74 16.22 -7.28
N TYR A 78 18.12 16.20 -6.10
CA TYR A 78 18.23 15.12 -5.10
C TYR A 78 17.03 14.15 -5.11
N LEU A 79 15.94 14.53 -5.77
CA LEU A 79 14.69 13.77 -5.79
C LEU A 79 14.23 13.53 -7.23
N THR A 80 13.75 12.32 -7.52
CA THR A 80 13.21 11.97 -8.84
C THR A 80 11.74 11.55 -8.76
N ALA A 81 10.99 11.79 -9.83
CA ALA A 81 9.65 11.24 -10.02
C ALA A 81 9.65 9.97 -10.89
N LYS A 82 10.83 9.50 -11.33
CA LYS A 82 10.95 8.33 -12.20
C LYS A 82 10.55 7.06 -11.44
N PRO A 83 9.51 6.33 -11.87
CA PRO A 83 9.08 5.13 -11.15
C PRO A 83 10.03 3.96 -11.38
N GLN A 84 10.04 3.01 -10.44
CA GLN A 84 10.45 1.63 -10.72
C GLN A 84 9.29 0.91 -11.40
N VAL A 85 9.56 0.22 -12.51
CA VAL A 85 8.54 -0.51 -13.26
C VAL A 85 8.77 -2.00 -13.10
N ALA A 86 7.75 -2.72 -12.64
CA ALA A 86 7.71 -4.17 -12.58
C ALA A 86 6.63 -4.70 -13.53
N HIS A 87 6.95 -5.77 -14.25
CA HIS A 87 6.02 -6.46 -15.15
C HIS A 87 5.69 -7.85 -14.59
N HIS A 88 4.41 -8.22 -14.61
CA HIS A 88 3.94 -9.54 -14.21
C HIS A 88 2.84 -10.00 -15.15
N HIS A 89 3.03 -11.15 -15.77
CA HIS A 89 2.01 -11.76 -16.59
C HIS A 89 1.02 -12.53 -15.71
N LEU A 90 -0.23 -12.07 -15.66
CA LEU A 90 -1.26 -12.67 -14.82
C LEU A 90 -1.48 -14.14 -15.18
N GLN A 91 -1.49 -14.97 -14.14
CA GLN A 91 -1.74 -16.41 -14.23
C GLN A 91 -3.09 -16.73 -13.60
N PRO A 92 -3.75 -17.86 -13.96
CA PRO A 92 -5.00 -18.30 -13.33
C PRO A 92 -4.97 -18.43 -11.79
N ARG A 93 -3.77 -18.57 -11.21
CA ARG A 93 -3.55 -18.62 -9.76
C ARG A 93 -3.64 -17.24 -9.09
N ASP A 94 -3.42 -16.17 -9.84
CA ASP A 94 -3.43 -14.81 -9.33
C ASP A 94 -4.89 -14.36 -9.13
N LYS A 95 -5.27 -14.03 -7.90
CA LYS A 95 -6.67 -13.76 -7.53
C LYS A 95 -6.97 -12.28 -7.42
N PHE A 96 -6.02 -11.51 -6.92
CA PHE A 96 -6.19 -10.09 -6.69
C PHE A 96 -4.84 -9.36 -6.62
N LEU A 97 -4.90 -8.04 -6.78
CA LEU A 97 -3.82 -7.09 -6.51
C LEU A 97 -4.29 -6.09 -5.46
N ILE A 98 -3.41 -5.77 -4.52
CA ILE A 98 -3.66 -4.79 -3.46
C ILE A 98 -2.70 -3.63 -3.67
N LEU A 99 -3.26 -2.42 -3.77
CA LEU A 99 -2.53 -1.16 -3.80
C LEU A 99 -2.93 -0.40 -2.54
N ALA A 100 -1.95 0.01 -1.73
CA ALA A 100 -2.23 0.78 -0.52
C ALA A 100 -1.07 1.73 -0.18
N THR A 101 -1.39 2.80 0.54
CA THR A 101 -0.40 3.71 1.16
C THR A 101 0.28 3.04 2.36
N ASP A 102 1.44 3.57 2.74
CA ASP A 102 2.21 3.22 3.95
C ASP A 102 1.35 3.18 5.22
N GLY A 103 0.37 4.06 5.35
CA GLY A 103 -0.58 4.03 6.47
C GLY A 103 -1.31 2.68 6.67
N LEU A 104 -1.39 1.79 5.67
CA LEU A 104 -1.82 0.41 5.86
C LEU A 104 -0.68 -0.49 6.38
N TRP A 105 0.48 -0.38 5.74
CA TRP A 105 1.64 -1.25 5.92
C TRP A 105 2.34 -1.02 7.27
N ASP A 106 2.20 0.17 7.84
CA ASP A 106 2.61 0.49 9.22
C ASP A 106 1.93 -0.39 10.28
N PHE A 107 0.71 -0.90 9.99
CA PHE A 107 -0.07 -1.70 10.93
C PHE A 107 -0.07 -3.19 10.61
N MET A 108 0.19 -3.58 9.36
CA MET A 108 0.04 -4.96 8.92
C MET A 108 1.09 -5.37 7.89
N SER A 109 1.63 -6.57 8.09
CA SER A 109 2.52 -7.19 7.12
C SER A 109 1.77 -7.57 5.82
N PRO A 110 2.47 -7.60 4.67
CA PRO A 110 1.90 -8.05 3.40
C PRO A 110 1.21 -9.41 3.49
N LEU A 111 1.76 -10.34 4.29
CA LEU A 111 1.19 -11.67 4.47
C LEU A 111 -0.15 -11.64 5.22
N GLN A 112 -0.26 -10.85 6.28
CA GLN A 112 -1.52 -10.66 7.01
C GLN A 112 -2.59 -10.07 6.08
N VAL A 113 -2.22 -9.05 5.31
CA VAL A 113 -3.13 -8.38 4.37
C VAL A 113 -3.64 -9.36 3.29
N VAL A 114 -2.74 -10.11 2.65
CA VAL A 114 -3.11 -11.12 1.63
C VAL A 114 -4.00 -12.20 2.23
N ARG A 115 -3.70 -12.66 3.45
CA ARG A 115 -4.53 -13.64 4.15
C ARG A 115 -5.94 -13.12 4.41
N LEU A 116 -6.07 -11.92 4.97
CA LEU A 116 -7.37 -11.31 5.26
C LEU A 116 -8.20 -11.13 3.99
N VAL A 117 -7.61 -10.64 2.89
CA VAL A 117 -8.32 -10.49 1.61
C VAL A 117 -8.70 -11.85 1.00
N GLY A 118 -7.82 -12.85 1.09
CA GLY A 118 -8.11 -14.20 0.59
C GLY A 118 -9.22 -14.91 1.36
N GLU A 119 -9.22 -14.78 2.68
CA GLU A 119 -10.29 -15.29 3.56
C GLU A 119 -11.60 -14.56 3.28
N HIS A 120 -11.57 -13.23 3.16
CA HIS A 120 -12.72 -12.39 2.82
C HIS A 120 -13.32 -12.77 1.46
N MET A 121 -12.48 -12.93 0.43
CA MET A 121 -12.89 -13.36 -0.91
C MET A 121 -13.57 -14.72 -0.90
N SER A 122 -13.02 -15.68 -0.15
CA SER A 122 -13.58 -17.04 -0.02
C SER A 122 -14.90 -17.04 0.74
N GLY A 123 -14.97 -16.26 1.83
CA GLY A 123 -16.15 -16.15 2.68
C GLY A 123 -17.31 -15.37 2.05
N LYS A 124 -17.03 -14.40 1.16
CA LYS A 124 -18.06 -13.61 0.45
C LYS A 124 -19.07 -14.48 -0.29
N VAL A 125 -18.64 -15.63 -0.79
CA VAL A 125 -19.51 -16.60 -1.47
C VAL A 125 -20.70 -16.98 -0.58
N THR A 126 -20.54 -16.97 0.75
CA THR A 126 -21.60 -17.27 1.73
C THR A 126 -22.62 -16.15 1.96
N LEU A 127 -22.33 -14.91 1.55
CA LEU A 127 -23.26 -13.78 1.70
C LEU A 127 -24.41 -13.83 0.69
N THR A 128 -24.28 -14.62 -0.38
CA THR A 128 -25.32 -14.79 -1.40
C THR A 128 -26.06 -16.12 -1.18
N PRO A 129 -27.31 -16.27 -1.63
CA PRO A 129 -27.94 -17.60 -1.74
C PRO A 129 -27.22 -18.46 -2.78
N LEU A 130 -27.20 -19.79 -2.58
CA LEU A 130 -26.62 -20.69 -3.57
C LEU A 130 -27.40 -20.62 -4.89
N LYS A 131 -26.73 -20.20 -5.95
CA LYS A 131 -27.21 -20.35 -7.33
C LYS A 131 -26.29 -21.32 -8.04
N LEU A 132 -26.86 -22.37 -8.64
CA LEU A 132 -26.06 -23.35 -9.37
C LEU A 132 -25.46 -22.69 -10.61
N PRO A 133 -24.13 -22.78 -10.82
CA PRO A 133 -23.46 -22.21 -11.99
C PRO A 133 -23.99 -22.75 -13.32
N ARG A 134 -24.49 -23.99 -13.32
CA ARG A 134 -25.00 -24.71 -14.50
C ARG A 134 -26.22 -25.54 -14.09
N LYS A 135 -27.23 -25.64 -14.97
CA LYS A 135 -28.49 -26.36 -14.69
C LYS A 135 -28.31 -27.88 -14.54
N ASN A 136 -27.33 -28.48 -15.23
CA ASN A 136 -27.16 -29.94 -15.32
C ASN A 136 -25.88 -30.43 -14.61
N MET A 137 -25.60 -29.94 -13.40
CA MET A 137 -24.46 -30.42 -12.61
C MET A 137 -24.72 -31.81 -12.03
N LYS A 138 -23.69 -32.65 -11.93
CA LYS A 138 -23.82 -33.94 -11.23
C LYS A 138 -24.01 -33.69 -9.74
N LEU A 139 -24.71 -34.61 -9.06
CA LEU A 139 -24.90 -34.53 -7.60
C LEU A 139 -23.56 -34.48 -6.84
N SER A 140 -22.53 -35.16 -7.35
CA SER A 140 -21.16 -35.08 -6.82
C SER A 140 -20.60 -33.65 -6.85
N ASP A 141 -20.82 -32.93 -7.94
CA ASP A 141 -20.31 -31.57 -8.12
C ASP A 141 -21.07 -30.59 -7.24
N ILE A 142 -22.39 -30.78 -7.10
CA ILE A 142 -23.23 -30.01 -6.16
C ILE A 142 -22.76 -30.26 -4.72
N ASN A 143 -22.50 -31.51 -4.34
CA ASN A 143 -22.00 -31.84 -3.01
C ASN A 143 -20.64 -31.19 -2.73
N ASN A 144 -19.71 -31.24 -3.68
CA ASN A 144 -18.40 -30.57 -3.56
C ASN A 144 -18.57 -29.05 -3.37
N LEU A 145 -19.48 -28.42 -4.13
CA LEU A 145 -19.79 -27.00 -4.00
C LEU A 145 -20.38 -26.66 -2.62
N LEU A 146 -21.26 -27.52 -2.09
CA LEU A 146 -21.86 -27.36 -0.76
C LEU A 146 -20.81 -27.53 0.36
N LEU A 147 -19.91 -28.51 0.25
CA LEU A 147 -18.81 -28.71 1.20
C LEU A 147 -17.89 -27.49 1.22
N GLN A 148 -17.51 -26.97 0.06
CA GLN A 148 -16.71 -25.75 -0.06
C GLN A 148 -17.43 -24.54 0.56
N ARG A 149 -18.74 -24.43 0.35
CA ARG A 149 -19.56 -23.34 0.92
C ARG A 149 -19.66 -23.46 2.44
N ARG A 150 -19.84 -24.68 2.98
CA ARG A 150 -19.84 -24.96 4.42
C ARG A 150 -18.52 -24.57 5.07
N ASP A 151 -17.40 -24.92 4.45
CA ASP A 151 -16.08 -24.55 4.97
C ASP A 151 -15.86 -23.02 4.92
N SER A 152 -16.45 -22.35 3.94
CA SER A 152 -16.42 -20.89 3.81
C SER A 152 -17.30 -20.17 4.84
N LEU A 153 -18.30 -20.83 5.45
CA LEU A 153 -19.14 -20.23 6.51
C LEU A 153 -18.32 -19.88 7.75
N LYS A 154 -17.26 -20.64 8.04
CA LYS A 154 -16.31 -20.34 9.11
C LYS A 154 -15.57 -19.02 8.90
N ARG A 155 -15.54 -18.53 7.66
CA ARG A 155 -14.85 -17.30 7.23
C ARG A 155 -15.84 -16.24 6.73
N LYS A 156 -17.12 -16.32 7.13
CA LYS A 156 -18.13 -15.36 6.71
C LYS A 156 -17.65 -13.94 7.06
N PRO A 157 -17.44 -13.06 6.06
CA PRO A 157 -16.89 -11.75 6.32
C PRO A 157 -17.94 -10.88 7.01
N VAL A 158 -17.51 -10.15 8.03
CA VAL A 158 -18.34 -9.15 8.72
C VAL A 158 -18.59 -7.95 7.81
N ASP A 159 -17.57 -7.56 7.04
CA ASP A 159 -17.61 -6.41 6.14
C ASP A 159 -18.01 -6.83 4.72
N ALA A 160 -18.90 -6.06 4.07
CA ALA A 160 -19.22 -6.29 2.67
C ALA A 160 -18.04 -5.95 1.73
N ASN A 161 -17.26 -4.93 2.09
CA ASN A 161 -16.12 -4.43 1.32
C ASN A 161 -14.80 -4.91 1.94
N ALA A 162 -13.90 -5.45 1.12
CA ALA A 162 -12.62 -5.99 1.59
C ALA A 162 -11.62 -4.89 2.02
N CYS A 163 -11.66 -3.72 1.39
CA CYS A 163 -10.87 -2.56 1.83
C CYS A 163 -11.31 -2.10 3.23
N THR A 164 -12.62 -2.00 3.47
CA THR A 164 -13.16 -1.69 4.81
C THR A 164 -12.77 -2.75 5.83
N HIS A 165 -12.77 -4.02 5.42
CA HIS A 165 -12.29 -5.12 6.25
C HIS A 165 -10.82 -4.94 6.64
N LEU A 166 -9.96 -4.57 5.70
CA LEU A 166 -8.55 -4.28 5.99
C LEU A 166 -8.39 -3.07 6.91
N ILE A 167 -9.07 -1.95 6.67
CA ILE A 167 -8.98 -0.77 7.54
C ILE A 167 -9.40 -1.12 8.98
N ARG A 168 -10.47 -1.91 9.15
CA ARG A 168 -10.91 -2.38 10.47
C ARG A 168 -9.84 -3.22 11.16
N ASN A 169 -9.20 -4.13 10.44
CA ASN A 169 -8.13 -4.97 11.00
C ASN A 169 -6.82 -4.21 11.23
N ALA A 170 -6.48 -3.20 10.41
CA ALA A 170 -5.31 -2.35 10.64
C ALA A 170 -5.44 -1.59 11.96
N LEU A 171 -6.58 -0.94 12.18
CA LEU A 171 -6.79 -0.08 13.35
C LEU A 171 -7.17 -0.88 14.60
N GLY A 172 -7.97 -1.94 14.46
CA GLY A 172 -8.51 -2.71 15.58
C GLY A 172 -7.93 -4.10 15.76
N GLY A 173 -7.05 -4.57 14.88
CA GLY A 173 -6.55 -5.95 14.93
C GLY A 173 -5.70 -6.25 16.15
N SER A 174 -5.89 -7.46 16.67
CA SER A 174 -5.04 -8.15 17.64
C SER A 174 -4.95 -9.65 17.30
N GLU A 175 -4.19 -10.41 18.08
CA GLU A 175 -4.01 -11.85 17.88
C GLU A 175 -5.33 -12.64 17.96
N TYR A 176 -6.33 -12.11 18.66
CA TYR A 176 -7.63 -12.76 18.91
C TYR A 176 -8.76 -12.23 18.02
N GLY A 177 -8.48 -11.27 17.12
CA GLY A 177 -9.47 -10.67 16.23
C GLY A 177 -9.48 -9.14 16.33
N VAL A 178 -10.64 -8.54 16.05
CA VAL A 178 -10.78 -7.08 16.07
C VAL A 178 -11.27 -6.61 17.45
N GLU A 179 -10.46 -5.81 18.11
CA GLU A 179 -10.80 -5.11 19.34
C GLU A 179 -11.54 -3.80 19.03
N HIS A 180 -12.86 -3.84 19.19
CA HIS A 180 -13.72 -2.68 18.92
C HIS A 180 -13.41 -1.45 19.79
N ALA A 181 -12.88 -1.64 21.00
CA ALA A 181 -12.45 -0.55 21.87
C ALA A 181 -11.27 0.24 21.27
N LYS A 182 -10.23 -0.47 20.81
CA LYS A 182 -9.06 0.12 20.14
C LYS A 182 -9.46 0.84 18.85
N LEU A 183 -10.30 0.18 18.03
CA LEU A 183 -10.83 0.78 16.81
C LEU A 183 -11.59 2.08 17.10
N SER A 184 -12.50 2.06 18.08
CA SER A 184 -13.26 3.24 18.48
C SER A 184 -12.35 4.37 18.97
N GLN A 185 -11.35 4.06 19.79
CA GLN A 185 -10.39 5.04 20.28
C GLN A 185 -9.64 5.73 19.13
N LEU A 186 -9.09 4.97 18.19
CA LEU A 186 -8.34 5.53 17.06
C LEU A 186 -9.23 6.37 16.14
N LEU A 187 -10.46 5.93 15.86
CA LEU A 187 -11.40 6.65 15.01
C LEU A 187 -11.91 7.95 15.64
N ASN A 188 -12.00 8.02 16.97
CA ASN A 188 -12.45 9.21 17.71
C ASN A 188 -11.34 10.22 17.99
N LEU A 189 -10.08 9.96 17.60
CA LEU A 189 -8.99 10.91 17.78
C LEU A 189 -9.28 12.23 17.03
N PRO A 190 -9.21 13.39 17.69
CA PRO A 190 -9.28 14.69 17.05
C PRO A 190 -8.25 14.86 15.93
N LYS A 191 -8.61 15.62 14.89
CA LYS A 191 -7.77 15.82 13.68
C LYS A 191 -6.38 16.38 13.98
N ASN A 192 -6.22 17.14 15.05
CA ASN A 192 -4.94 17.73 15.45
C ASN A 192 -3.97 16.71 16.07
N ILE A 193 -4.46 15.56 16.54
CA ILE A 193 -3.61 14.50 17.11
C ILE A 193 -3.67 13.19 16.32
N SER A 194 -4.64 13.00 15.44
CA SER A 194 -4.83 11.74 14.71
C SER A 194 -3.57 11.31 13.93
N ARG A 195 -2.85 12.27 13.34
CA ARG A 195 -1.61 12.03 12.59
C ARG A 195 -0.44 11.53 13.44
N SER A 196 -0.50 11.68 14.77
CA SER A 196 0.50 11.11 15.67
C SER A 196 0.28 9.63 15.96
N PHE A 197 -0.90 9.10 15.61
CA PHE A 197 -1.28 7.71 15.91
C PHE A 197 -1.54 6.87 14.65
N ARG A 198 -1.88 7.50 13.53
CA ARG A 198 -2.05 6.84 12.23
C ARG A 198 -1.82 7.83 11.09
N ASP A 199 -1.37 7.33 9.95
CA ASP A 199 -1.41 8.09 8.71
C ASP A 199 -2.72 7.89 7.94
N ASP A 200 -2.87 8.61 6.83
CA ASP A 200 -3.97 8.47 5.89
C ASP A 200 -3.91 7.09 5.20
N ILE A 201 -4.95 6.27 5.42
CA ILE A 201 -5.03 4.90 4.89
C ILE A 201 -5.87 4.89 3.61
N THR A 202 -5.25 4.61 2.47
CA THR A 202 -5.94 4.39 1.19
C THR A 202 -5.68 2.99 0.68
N ILE A 203 -6.72 2.28 0.26
CA ILE A 203 -6.63 0.89 -0.20
C ILE A 203 -7.47 0.68 -1.45
N THR A 204 -6.88 0.09 -2.49
CA THR A 204 -7.57 -0.40 -3.68
C THR A 204 -7.28 -1.90 -3.85
N ILE A 205 -8.33 -2.71 -3.94
CA ILE A 205 -8.22 -4.14 -4.23
C ILE A 205 -8.84 -4.42 -5.60
N VAL A 206 -8.01 -4.93 -6.51
CA VAL A 206 -8.42 -5.35 -7.85
C VAL A 206 -8.56 -6.86 -7.87
N TYR A 207 -9.75 -7.39 -8.15
CA TYR A 207 -9.97 -8.83 -8.30
C TYR A 207 -9.86 -9.22 -9.77
N PHE A 208 -9.11 -10.28 -10.05
CA PHE A 208 -8.95 -10.78 -11.42
C PHE A 208 -10.00 -11.83 -11.76
N ASN A 209 -10.45 -11.84 -13.02
CA ASN A 209 -11.33 -12.88 -13.52
C ASN A 209 -10.50 -14.13 -13.88
N THR A 210 -10.48 -15.11 -12.98
CA THR A 210 -9.65 -16.31 -13.15
C THR A 210 -10.12 -17.21 -14.28
N GLU A 211 -11.40 -17.19 -14.63
CA GLU A 211 -11.91 -17.98 -15.77
C GLU A 211 -11.42 -17.39 -17.09
N TYR A 212 -11.44 -16.05 -17.21
CA TYR A 212 -10.86 -15.36 -18.37
C TYR A 212 -9.35 -15.65 -18.51
N LEU A 213 -8.62 -15.68 -17.39
CA LEU A 213 -7.19 -16.02 -17.41
C LEU A 213 -6.89 -17.48 -17.78
N ARG A 214 -7.83 -18.42 -17.54
CA ARG A 214 -7.68 -19.83 -17.99
C ARG A 214 -8.02 -20.01 -19.46
N HIS A 215 -9.00 -19.26 -19.94
CA HIS A 215 -9.54 -19.35 -21.28
C HIS A 215 -9.64 -17.95 -21.88
N PRO A 216 -8.51 -17.35 -22.32
CA PRO A 216 -8.56 -16.09 -23.05
C PRO A 216 -9.38 -16.34 -24.31
N GLN A 217 -10.55 -15.73 -24.44
CA GLN A 217 -11.25 -15.75 -25.72
C GLN A 217 -10.41 -14.92 -26.69
N ALA A 218 -9.94 -15.56 -27.76
CA ALA A 218 -9.19 -14.93 -28.84
C ALA A 218 -10.08 -14.01 -29.68
#